data_AF-A0A1Q3UZK2-F1
#
_entry.id   AF-A0A1Q3UZK2-F1
#
_cell.length_a   1.000
_cell.length_b   1.000
_cell.length_c   1.000
_cell.angle_alpha   90.00
_cell.angle_beta   90.00
_cell.angle_gamma   90.00
#
_symmetry.space_group_name_H-M   'P 1'
#
loop_
_entity.id
_entity.type
_entity.pdbx_description
1 polymer ?
#
loop_
_entity_poly.entity_id
_entity_poly.type
_entity_poly.pdbx_seq_one_letter_code
_entity_poly.pdbx_strand_id
1 'polypeptide(L)'
;MALSMSERTDIRRFCGYPVVGEAPDGSRLFPANMRLEVRMESLSSSEELLVRRQLATLSTLEADVTNAGGNLDTDQAGIWSRNRTEVQDRERLFGICRRRLCHFLGIAPGPGLQARSDHAIIV
;
A
#
# COMPACT_ATOMS: atom_id res chain seq x y z
N MET A 1 22.23 -2.79 -0.08
CA MET A 1 22.27 -2.10 1.23
C MET A 1 20.89 -2.30 1.80
N ALA A 2 20.78 -3.20 2.77
CA ALA A 2 19.50 -3.78 3.19
C ALA A 2 18.41 -2.73 3.47
N LEU A 3 17.15 -3.11 3.23
CA LEU A 3 15.99 -2.29 3.56
C LEU A 3 15.93 -1.98 5.06
N SER A 4 15.58 -0.74 5.41
CA SER A 4 15.37 -0.35 6.80
C SER A 4 14.12 -1.01 7.39
N MET A 5 13.99 -1.01 8.72
CA MET A 5 12.81 -1.53 9.40
C MET A 5 11.53 -0.74 9.04
N SER A 6 11.65 0.57 8.80
CA SER A 6 10.53 1.39 8.34
C SER A 6 10.12 1.02 6.92
N GLU A 7 11.08 0.86 6.01
CA GLU A 7 10.81 0.44 4.61
C GLU A 7 10.12 -0.93 4.57
N ARG A 8 10.58 -1.90 5.37
CA ARG A 8 9.92 -3.22 5.49
C ARG A 8 8.49 -3.10 6.01
N THR A 9 8.24 -2.20 6.95
CA THR A 9 6.90 -1.96 7.49
C THR A 9 5.97 -1.36 6.44
N ASP A 10 6.46 -0.38 5.68
CA ASP A 10 5.70 0.23 4.58
C ASP A 10 5.40 -0.78 3.47
N ILE A 11 6.34 -1.65 3.12
CA ILE A 11 6.12 -2.71 2.12
C ILE A 11 4.98 -3.63 2.55
N ARG A 12 4.96 -4.10 3.82
CA ARG A 12 3.87 -4.94 4.34
C ARG A 12 2.52 -4.24 4.23
N ARG A 13 2.46 -3.00 4.72
CA ARG A 13 1.26 -2.16 4.71
C ARG A 13 0.73 -1.95 3.31
N PHE A 14 1.58 -1.54 2.37
CA PHE A 14 1.19 -1.34 0.98
C PHE A 14 0.84 -2.65 0.28
N CYS A 15 1.44 -3.78 0.63
CA CYS A 15 1.05 -5.09 0.12
C CYS A 15 -0.23 -5.65 0.78
N GLY A 16 -0.81 -4.94 1.76
CA GLY A 16 -2.07 -5.33 2.41
C GLY A 16 -1.91 -6.41 3.48
N TYR A 17 -0.69 -6.59 4.00
CA TYR A 17 -0.42 -7.50 5.11
C TYR A 17 -0.61 -6.80 6.46
N PRO A 18 -1.13 -7.52 7.48
CA PRO A 18 -1.36 -6.95 8.80
C PRO A 18 -0.04 -6.61 9.49
N VAL A 19 -0.13 -5.71 10.47
CA VAL A 19 1.01 -5.39 11.32
C VAL A 19 1.47 -6.64 12.07
N VAL A 20 2.78 -6.85 12.15
CA VAL A 20 3.37 -8.01 12.85
C VAL A 20 3.51 -7.71 14.36
N GLY A 21 3.83 -6.47 14.71
CA GLY A 21 4.16 -6.05 16.07
C GLY A 21 5.50 -6.59 16.56
N GLU A 22 5.91 -6.19 17.77
CA GLU A 22 7.09 -6.70 18.45
C GLU A 22 6.69 -7.89 19.34
N ALA A 23 6.52 -9.07 18.75
CA ALA A 23 6.32 -10.32 19.50
C ALA A 23 7.61 -11.15 19.45
N PRO A 24 8.12 -11.68 20.58
CA PRO A 24 9.42 -12.36 20.63
C PRO A 24 9.51 -13.67 19.84
N ASP A 25 8.39 -14.24 19.41
CA ASP A 25 8.26 -15.67 19.06
C ASP A 25 7.84 -15.92 17.61
N GLY A 26 7.70 -14.88 16.77
CA GLY A 26 7.35 -15.02 15.34
C GLY A 26 5.98 -15.67 15.07
N SER A 27 5.22 -15.99 16.12
CA SER A 27 3.96 -16.74 16.10
C SER A 27 2.81 -16.00 15.41
N ARG A 28 3.00 -14.69 15.14
CA ARG A 28 2.03 -13.82 14.46
C ARG A 28 2.25 -13.69 12.95
N LEU A 29 3.34 -14.25 12.42
CA LEU A 29 3.59 -14.20 10.99
C LEU A 29 2.70 -15.21 10.27
N PHE A 30 1.67 -14.71 9.61
CA PHE A 30 0.91 -15.50 8.64
C PHE A 30 1.86 -16.06 7.57
N PRO A 31 1.63 -17.27 7.01
CA PRO A 31 2.53 -17.88 6.02
C PRO A 31 2.86 -16.95 4.83
N ALA A 32 1.93 -16.08 4.45
CA ALA A 32 2.13 -15.08 3.41
C ALA A 32 3.09 -13.94 3.84
N ASN A 33 3.05 -13.51 5.11
CA ASN A 33 4.02 -12.55 5.65
C ASN A 33 5.43 -13.15 5.63
N MET A 34 5.58 -14.42 6.01
CA MET A 34 6.87 -15.09 6.05
C MET A 34 7.55 -15.12 4.66
N ARG A 35 6.79 -15.38 3.60
CA ARG A 35 7.31 -15.32 2.21
C ARG A 35 7.78 -13.92 1.83
N LEU A 36 7.04 -12.88 2.24
CA LEU A 36 7.43 -11.49 1.99
C LEU A 36 8.72 -11.13 2.76
N GLU A 37 8.86 -11.55 4.01
CA GLU A 37 10.09 -11.31 4.80
C GLU A 37 11.32 -11.88 4.12
N VAL A 38 11.27 -13.15 3.72
CA VAL A 38 12.37 -13.81 3.01
C VAL A 38 12.68 -13.10 1.70
N ARG A 39 11.65 -12.64 0.97
CA ARG A 39 11.85 -11.87 -0.27
C ARG A 39 12.59 -10.57 -0.03
N MET A 40 12.19 -9.79 0.98
CA MET A 40 12.83 -8.52 1.32
C MET A 40 14.30 -8.68 1.73
N GLU A 41 14.67 -9.83 2.30
CA GLU A 41 16.06 -10.15 2.68
C GLU A 41 16.93 -10.56 1.49
N SER A 42 16.31 -11.07 0.42
CA SER A 42 16.98 -11.59 -0.77
C SER A 42 17.12 -10.61 -1.95
N LEU A 43 16.72 -9.34 -1.77
CA LEU A 43 16.73 -8.36 -2.86
C LEU A 43 18.16 -7.96 -3.25
N SER A 44 18.42 -7.83 -4.55
CA SER A 44 19.62 -7.17 -5.05
C SER A 44 19.57 -5.66 -4.79
N SER A 45 20.73 -5.00 -4.81
CA SER A 45 20.82 -3.54 -4.65
C SER A 45 20.01 -2.76 -5.69
N SER A 46 19.89 -3.31 -6.91
CA SER A 46 19.09 -2.69 -7.98
C SER A 46 17.58 -2.80 -7.71
N GLU A 47 17.13 -3.93 -7.17
CA GLU A 47 15.73 -4.14 -6.80
C GLU A 47 15.35 -3.32 -5.57
N GLU A 48 16.23 -3.22 -4.57
CA GLU A 48 16.06 -2.32 -3.42
C GLU A 48 15.79 -0.87 -3.87
N LEU A 49 16.53 -0.38 -4.87
CA LEU A 49 16.32 0.97 -5.42
C LEU A 49 14.96 1.11 -6.11
N LEU A 50 14.51 0.08 -6.84
CA LEU A 50 13.19 0.09 -7.47
C LEU A 50 12.07 0.06 -6.43
N VAL A 51 12.21 -0.76 -5.38
CA VAL A 51 11.27 -0.80 -4.26
C VAL A 51 11.18 0.57 -3.59
N ARG A 52 12.30 1.21 -3.27
CA ARG A 52 12.33 2.55 -2.67
C ARG A 52 11.61 3.60 -3.52
N ARG A 53 11.82 3.58 -4.84
CA ARG A 53 11.09 4.47 -5.77
C ARG A 53 9.59 4.20 -5.72
N GLN A 54 9.20 2.93 -5.72
CA GLN A 54 7.79 2.54 -5.65
C GLN A 54 7.15 2.96 -4.31
N LEU A 55 7.87 2.83 -3.19
CA LEU A 55 7.43 3.30 -1.88
C LEU A 55 7.19 4.82 -1.88
N ALA A 56 8.13 5.60 -2.44
CA ALA A 56 7.95 7.05 -2.57
C ALA A 56 6.69 7.41 -3.39
N THR A 57 6.49 6.75 -4.54
CA THR A 57 5.27 6.94 -5.36
C THR A 57 4.00 6.57 -4.61
N LEU A 58 4.00 5.47 -3.86
CA LEU A 58 2.84 5.02 -3.08
C LEU A 58 2.49 5.99 -1.96
N SER A 59 3.48 6.53 -1.26
CA SER A 59 3.26 7.55 -0.23
C SER A 59 2.66 8.83 -0.81
N THR A 60 3.11 9.26 -2.00
CA THR A 60 2.49 10.41 -2.71
C THR A 60 1.04 10.13 -3.07
N LEU A 61 0.75 8.97 -3.67
CA LEU A 61 -0.62 8.60 -4.07
C LEU A 61 -1.56 8.49 -2.87
N GLU A 62 -1.10 7.98 -1.73
CA GLU A 62 -1.87 7.92 -0.49
C GLU A 62 -2.20 9.31 0.06
N ALA A 63 -1.20 10.21 0.07
CA ALA A 63 -1.41 11.60 0.46
C ALA A 63 -2.39 12.30 -0.49
N ASP A 64 -2.29 12.06 -1.80
CA ASP A 64 -3.17 12.64 -2.81
C ASP A 64 -4.64 12.22 -2.62
N VAL A 65 -4.92 10.97 -2.23
CA VAL A 65 -6.28 10.54 -1.88
C VAL A 65 -6.82 11.37 -0.72
N THR A 66 -6.03 11.52 0.35
CA THR A 66 -6.44 12.24 1.56
C THR A 66 -6.63 13.74 1.28
N ASN A 67 -5.72 14.35 0.53
CA ASN A 67 -5.76 15.77 0.18
C ASN A 67 -6.93 16.14 -0.73
N ALA A 68 -7.41 15.21 -1.57
CA ALA A 68 -8.62 15.41 -2.36
C ALA A 68 -9.88 15.60 -1.49
N GLY A 69 -9.82 15.18 -0.21
CA GLY A 69 -10.85 15.43 0.79
C GLY A 69 -11.19 16.91 1.00
N GLY A 70 -10.21 17.82 0.84
CA GLY A 70 -10.41 19.25 1.07
C GLY A 70 -11.39 19.94 0.11
N ASN A 71 -11.70 19.31 -1.03
CA ASN A 71 -12.61 19.85 -2.04
C ASN A 71 -13.98 19.15 -2.03
N LEU A 72 -14.28 18.32 -1.01
CA LEU A 72 -15.52 17.53 -1.00
C LEU A 72 -16.78 18.39 -0.81
N ASP A 73 -16.68 19.51 -0.11
CA ASP A 73 -17.84 20.31 0.31
C ASP A 73 -18.30 21.32 -0.75
N THR A 74 -17.56 21.48 -1.85
CA THR A 74 -17.86 22.47 -2.90
C THR A 74 -18.02 21.78 -4.26
N ASP A 75 -19.24 21.77 -4.80
CA ASP A 75 -19.51 21.20 -6.14
C ASP A 75 -19.15 22.18 -7.27
N GLN A 76 -19.26 23.49 -7.01
CA GLN A 76 -18.91 24.55 -7.96
C GLN A 76 -18.35 25.79 -7.25
N ALA A 77 -17.24 26.32 -7.77
CA ALA A 77 -16.61 27.57 -7.32
C ALA A 77 -16.38 28.50 -8.52
N GLY A 78 -17.31 29.41 -8.76
CA GLY A 78 -17.30 30.28 -9.95
C GLY A 78 -17.42 29.46 -11.24
N ILE A 79 -16.43 29.59 -12.13
CA ILE A 79 -16.36 28.84 -13.39
C ILE A 79 -15.80 27.42 -13.23
N TRP A 80 -15.30 27.04 -12.06
CA TRP A 80 -14.70 25.73 -11.82
C TRP A 80 -15.73 24.76 -11.27
N SER A 81 -15.84 23.58 -11.89
CA SER A 81 -16.67 22.48 -11.43
C SER A 81 -15.80 21.37 -10.87
N ARG A 82 -16.26 20.75 -9.79
CA ARG A 82 -15.52 19.66 -9.15
C ARG A 82 -15.53 18.40 -10.03
N ASN A 83 -14.39 17.70 -10.09
CA ASN A 83 -14.37 16.33 -10.58
C ASN A 83 -14.97 15.38 -9.53
N ARG A 84 -16.22 14.97 -9.74
CA ARG A 84 -16.96 14.12 -8.79
C ARG A 84 -16.36 12.72 -8.62
N THR A 85 -15.60 12.22 -9.59
CA THR A 85 -14.96 10.89 -9.51
C THR A 85 -13.52 10.95 -9.01
N GLU A 86 -12.97 12.13 -8.72
CA GLU A 86 -11.55 12.31 -8.41
C GLU A 86 -11.04 11.39 -7.29
N VAL A 87 -11.75 11.34 -6.16
CA VAL A 87 -11.34 10.49 -5.03
C VAL A 87 -11.35 9.02 -5.42
N GLN A 88 -12.42 8.57 -6.09
CA GLN A 88 -12.54 7.18 -6.56
C GLN A 88 -11.43 6.82 -7.56
N ASP A 89 -11.09 7.72 -8.48
CA ASP A 89 -10.04 7.51 -9.48
C ASP A 89 -8.65 7.45 -8.82
N ARG A 90 -8.39 8.33 -7.83
CA ARG A 90 -7.16 8.31 -7.04
C ARG A 90 -7.03 7.03 -6.20
N GLU A 91 -8.10 6.61 -5.51
CA GLU A 91 -8.13 5.34 -4.77
C GLU A 91 -7.87 4.13 -5.67
N ARG A 92 -8.48 4.12 -6.87
CA ARG A 92 -8.26 3.07 -7.86
C ARG A 92 -6.82 3.04 -8.35
N LEU A 93 -6.25 4.19 -8.67
CA LEU A 93 -4.85 4.32 -9.09
C LEU A 93 -3.90 3.82 -7.99
N PHE A 94 -4.14 4.24 -6.74
CA PHE A 94 -3.39 3.79 -5.58
C PHE A 94 -3.46 2.26 -5.43
N GLY A 95 -4.65 1.67 -5.49
CA GLY A 95 -4.84 0.23 -5.42
C GLY A 95 -4.14 -0.55 -6.55
N ILE A 96 -4.11 0.00 -7.78
CA ILE A 96 -3.36 -0.58 -8.91
C ILE A 96 -1.86 -0.57 -8.61
N CYS A 97 -1.32 0.56 -8.15
CA CYS A 97 0.10 0.69 -7.82
C CYS A 97 0.53 -0.25 -6.69
N ARG A 98 -0.32 -0.43 -5.66
CA ARG A 98 -0.08 -1.41 -4.58
C ARG A 98 0.00 -2.85 -5.10
N ARG A 99 -0.90 -3.23 -6.03
CA ARG A 99 -0.88 -4.56 -6.66
C ARG A 99 0.34 -4.75 -7.57
N ARG A 100 0.81 -3.70 -8.25
CA ARG A 100 2.06 -3.74 -9.03
C ARG A 100 3.28 -4.00 -8.13
N LEU A 101 3.33 -3.42 -6.92
CA LEU A 101 4.38 -3.74 -5.94
C LEU A 101 4.34 -5.22 -5.53
N CYS A 102 3.15 -5.77 -5.22
CA CYS A 102 3.01 -7.18 -4.89
C CYS A 102 3.51 -8.08 -6.03
N HIS A 103 3.13 -7.76 -7.27
CA HIS A 103 3.58 -8.49 -8.46
C HIS A 103 5.10 -8.43 -8.63
N PHE A 104 5.70 -7.24 -8.47
CA PHE A 104 7.16 -7.07 -8.53
C PHE A 104 7.89 -7.91 -7.49
N LEU A 105 7.37 -7.97 -6.25
CA LEU A 105 7.93 -8.78 -5.17
C LEU A 105 7.63 -10.28 -5.30
N GLY A 106 6.85 -10.69 -6.31
CA GLY A 106 6.51 -12.09 -6.56
C GLY A 106 5.64 -12.71 -5.47
N ILE A 107 4.80 -11.90 -4.82
CA ILE A 107 3.89 -12.32 -3.74
C ILE A 107 2.43 -12.04 -4.11
N ALA A 108 1.53 -12.84 -3.56
CA ALA A 108 0.11 -12.54 -3.66
C ALA A 108 -0.22 -11.25 -2.87
N PRO A 109 -1.25 -10.48 -3.26
CA PRO A 109 -1.78 -9.41 -2.44
C PRO A 109 -2.29 -9.94 -1.10
N GLY A 110 -1.96 -9.25 -0.01
CA GLY A 110 -2.44 -9.59 1.33
C GLY A 110 -3.94 -9.35 1.51
N PRO A 111 -4.51 -9.77 2.64
CA PRO A 111 -5.95 -9.67 2.91
C PRO A 111 -6.49 -8.25 2.80
N GLY A 112 -5.72 -7.23 3.19
CA GLY A 112 -6.10 -5.82 3.06
C GLY A 112 -6.16 -5.28 1.62
N LEU A 113 -5.80 -6.09 0.62
CA LEU A 113 -5.95 -5.80 -0.81
C LEU A 113 -6.98 -6.69 -1.51
N GLN A 114 -7.51 -7.68 -0.79
CA GLN A 114 -8.56 -8.58 -1.25
C GLN A 114 -9.92 -7.97 -0.86
N ALA A 115 -10.48 -7.07 -1.68
CA ALA A 115 -11.87 -6.70 -1.49
C ALA A 115 -12.58 -6.35 -2.79
N ARG A 116 -13.59 -7.17 -3.09
CA ARG A 116 -14.87 -6.69 -3.63
C ARG A 116 -16.02 -7.62 -3.23
N SER A 117 -16.39 -7.61 -1.95
CA SER A 117 -17.75 -7.90 -1.44
C SER A 117 -17.79 -7.74 0.08
N ASP A 118 -18.45 -6.67 0.51
CA ASP A 118 -18.87 -6.29 1.87
C ASP A 118 -17.84 -6.12 3.01
N HIS A 119 -18.12 -5.08 3.80
CA HIS A 119 -17.55 -4.78 5.09
C HIS A 119 -17.49 -6.03 5.98
N ALA A 120 -16.32 -6.63 6.13
CA ALA A 120 -16.00 -7.45 7.29
C ALA A 120 -14.77 -6.84 7.96
N ILE A 121 -15.03 -5.87 8.84
CA ILE A 121 -14.11 -5.53 9.91
C ILE A 121 -14.07 -6.80 10.77
N ILE A 122 -12.94 -7.52 10.74
CA ILE A 122 -12.68 -8.58 11.71
C ILE A 122 -12.40 -7.85 13.03
N VAL A 123 -13.42 -7.80 13.88
CA VAL A 123 -13.34 -7.41 15.29
C VAL A 123 -12.89 -8.60 16.11
#